data_AF-A0A929UBW7-F1
#
_entry.id   AF-A0A929UBW7-F1
#
_cell.length_a   1.000
_cell.length_b   1.000
_cell.length_c   1.000
_cell.angle_alpha   90.00
_cell.angle_beta   90.00
_cell.angle_gamma   90.00
#
_symmetry.space_group_name_H-M   'P 1'
#
loop_
_entity.id
_entity.type
_entity.pdbx_description
1 polymer ?
#
loop_
_entity_poly.entity_id
_entity_poly.type
_entity_poly.pdbx_seq_one_letter_code
_entity_poly.pdbx_strand_id
1 'polypeptide(L)'
;MVDQSRIDAEIDLSAIRENLYSMLEGQDPGKKVIAVVKANAYGHGALRVASALEDEERLFGFAVATAAEALELREGGIRKPILLLG
;
A
#
# COMPACT_ATOMS: atom_id res chain seq x y z
N MET A 1 -13.52 18.58 -10.36
CA MET A 1 -12.90 18.92 -11.66
C MET A 1 -11.48 18.40 -11.60
N VAL A 2 -11.14 17.39 -12.38
CA VAL A 2 -9.75 16.94 -12.49
C VAL A 2 -9.10 17.80 -13.57
N ASP A 3 -8.12 18.60 -13.18
CA ASP A 3 -7.18 19.21 -14.14
C ASP A 3 -6.33 18.07 -14.70
N GLN A 4 -6.78 17.48 -15.81
CA GLN A 4 -5.99 16.50 -16.54
C GLN A 4 -4.95 17.26 -17.36
N SER A 5 -3.76 17.38 -16.78
CA SER A 5 -2.53 17.59 -17.53
C SER A 5 -2.45 16.56 -18.68
N ARG A 6 -1.85 16.92 -19.82
CA ARG A 6 -1.64 16.00 -20.95
C ARG A 6 -0.66 14.84 -20.65
N ILE A 7 -0.09 14.82 -19.44
CA ILE A 7 0.84 13.80 -18.96
C ILE A 7 0.29 13.28 -17.64
N ASP A 8 0.00 11.98 -17.61
CA ASP A 8 -0.46 11.25 -16.43
C ASP A 8 0.21 9.88 -16.35
N ALA A 9 0.01 9.20 -15.21
CA ALA A 9 0.38 7.82 -15.00
C ALA A 9 -0.85 7.07 -14.45
N GLU A 10 -1.34 6.11 -15.20
CA GLU A 10 -2.42 5.23 -14.76
C GLU A 10 -1.88 4.13 -13.85
N ILE A 11 -2.52 3.97 -12.70
CA ILE A 11 -2.16 2.97 -11.70
C ILE A 11 -3.28 1.93 -11.62
N ASP A 12 -2.97 0.68 -11.99
CA ASP A 12 -3.89 -0.44 -11.85
C ASP A 12 -3.77 -1.07 -10.46
N LEU A 13 -4.76 -0.81 -9.60
CA LEU A 13 -4.81 -1.36 -8.25
C LEU A 13 -5.12 -2.87 -8.25
N SER A 14 -5.76 -3.39 -9.31
CA SER A 14 -6.03 -4.82 -9.46
C SER A 14 -4.72 -5.58 -9.68
N ALA A 15 -3.84 -5.05 -10.54
CA ALA A 15 -2.51 -5.62 -10.76
C ALA A 15 -1.67 -5.63 -9.47
N ILE A 16 -1.75 -4.59 -8.64
CA ILE A 16 -1.06 -4.57 -7.33
C ILE A 16 -1.58 -5.67 -6.41
N ARG A 17 -2.90 -5.89 -6.37
CA ARG A 17 -3.52 -6.95 -5.57
C ARG A 17 -3.16 -8.35 -6.09
N GLU A 18 -3.17 -8.54 -7.41
CA GLU A 18 -2.72 -9.79 -8.03
C GLU A 18 -1.25 -10.08 -7.71
N ASN A 19 -0.38 -9.08 -7.77
CA ASN A 19 1.03 -9.23 -7.38
C ASN A 19 1.19 -9.66 -5.91
N LEU A 20 0.35 -9.13 -5.01
CA LEU A 20 0.31 -9.58 -3.61
C LEU A 20 -0.08 -11.06 -3.54
N TYR A 21 -1.12 -11.48 -4.26
CA TYR A 21 -1.56 -12.89 -4.27
C TYR A 21 -0.50 -13.83 -4.85
N SER A 22 0.12 -13.47 -5.97
CA SER A 22 1.23 -14.25 -6.55
C SER A 22 2.42 -14.34 -5.62
N MET A 23 2.75 -13.28 -4.86
CA MET A 23 3.80 -13.34 -3.86
C MET A 23 3.43 -14.27 -2.70
N LEU A 24 2.17 -14.27 -2.28
CA LEU A 24 1.64 -15.09 -1.19
C LEU A 24 1.49 -16.57 -1.57
N GLU A 25 1.46 -16.88 -2.86
CA GLU A 25 1.44 -18.24 -3.41
C GLU A 25 2.74 -18.98 -3.03
N GLY A 26 2.62 -20.22 -2.55
CA GLY A 26 3.76 -21.02 -2.11
C GLY A 26 4.39 -20.60 -0.76
N GLN A 27 3.92 -19.51 -0.15
CA GLN A 27 4.29 -19.16 1.23
C GLN A 27 3.43 -19.91 2.24
N ASP A 28 4.03 -20.21 3.40
CA ASP A 28 3.34 -20.73 4.57
C ASP A 28 2.10 -19.87 4.90
N PRO A 29 0.88 -20.45 4.97
CA PRO A 29 -0.34 -19.73 5.29
C PRO A 29 -0.30 -18.99 6.63
N GLY A 30 0.52 -19.45 7.59
CA GLY A 30 0.69 -18.79 8.89
C GLY A 30 1.58 -17.54 8.85
N LYS A 31 2.32 -17.31 7.75
CA LYS A 31 3.14 -16.11 7.60
C LYS A 31 2.33 -14.94 7.08
N LYS A 32 2.61 -13.78 7.65
CA LYS A 32 2.07 -12.49 7.22
C LYS A 32 3.14 -11.66 6.54
N VAL A 33 2.70 -10.74 5.70
CA VAL A 33 3.56 -9.82 4.96
C VAL A 33 3.32 -8.37 5.38
N ILE A 34 4.29 -7.50 5.12
CA ILE A 34 4.16 -6.06 5.30
C ILE A 34 4.34 -5.42 3.93
N ALA A 35 3.37 -4.61 3.50
CA ALA A 35 3.48 -3.84 2.26
C ALA A 35 4.26 -2.56 2.52
N VAL A 36 5.43 -2.42 1.88
CA VAL A 36 6.25 -1.21 1.98
C VAL A 36 5.70 -0.18 1.00
N VAL A 37 5.14 0.92 1.51
CA VAL A 37 4.46 1.96 0.71
C VAL A 37 5.11 3.35 0.88
N LYS A 38 6.40 3.39 1.23
CA LYS A 38 7.19 4.63 1.28
C LYS A 38 7.28 5.32 -0.09
N ALA A 39 7.70 6.58 -0.07
CA ALA A 39 7.80 7.46 -1.24
C ALA A 39 6.50 7.48 -2.05
N ASN A 40 5.38 7.68 -1.37
CA ASN A 40 4.04 7.66 -1.96
C ASN A 40 3.72 6.34 -2.71
N ALA A 41 4.00 5.19 -2.07
CA ALA A 41 4.00 3.87 -2.70
C ALA A 41 4.81 3.83 -4.01
N TYR A 42 6.06 4.28 -3.96
CA TYR A 42 6.93 4.35 -5.13
C TYR A 42 6.31 5.15 -6.30
N GLY A 43 5.57 6.20 -5.99
CA GLY A 43 4.85 7.05 -6.96
C GLY A 43 3.46 6.56 -7.37
N HIS A 44 2.98 5.43 -6.86
CA HIS A 44 1.68 4.85 -7.23
C HIS A 44 0.49 5.42 -6.41
N GLY A 45 0.77 6.19 -5.35
CA GLY A 45 -0.27 6.73 -4.47
C GLY A 45 -0.46 5.89 -3.20
N ALA A 46 0.21 6.27 -2.11
CA ALA A 46 0.28 5.48 -0.87
C ALA A 46 -1.09 5.15 -0.29
N LEU A 47 -1.97 6.15 -0.13
CA LEU A 47 -3.30 5.93 0.44
C LEU A 47 -4.18 5.03 -0.43
N ARG A 48 -4.15 5.22 -1.76
CA ARG A 48 -4.95 4.40 -2.69
C ARG A 48 -4.48 2.95 -2.70
N VAL A 49 -3.16 2.73 -2.73
CA VAL A 49 -2.55 1.40 -2.65
C VAL A 49 -2.85 0.74 -1.31
N ALA A 50 -2.65 1.45 -0.19
CA ALA A 50 -2.92 0.90 1.14
C ALA A 50 -4.40 0.52 1.31
N SER A 51 -5.33 1.37 0.87
CA SER A 51 -6.77 1.09 0.93
C SER A 51 -7.16 -0.13 0.10
N ALA A 52 -6.52 -0.34 -1.06
CA ALA A 52 -6.77 -1.49 -1.92
C ALA A 52 -6.24 -2.82 -1.36
N LEU A 53 -5.32 -2.78 -0.40
CA LEU A 53 -4.73 -3.99 0.20
C LEU A 53 -5.21 -4.24 1.63
N GLU A 54 -5.89 -3.28 2.25
CA GLU A 54 -6.22 -3.34 3.68
C GLU A 54 -7.20 -4.47 4.05
N ASP A 55 -8.00 -4.97 3.12
CA ASP A 55 -8.89 -6.10 3.37
C ASP A 55 -8.17 -7.46 3.37
N GLU A 56 -6.91 -7.54 2.91
CA GLU A 56 -6.18 -8.80 2.84
C GLU A 56 -5.77 -9.30 4.24
N GLU A 57 -6.19 -10.52 4.59
CA GLU A 57 -5.96 -11.12 5.91
C GLU A 57 -4.47 -11.37 6.18
N ARG A 58 -3.74 -11.84 5.17
CA ARG A 58 -2.30 -12.16 5.28
C ARG A 58 -1.41 -10.91 5.26
N LEU A 59 -1.98 -9.73 5.03
CA LEU A 59 -1.28 -8.46 5.21
C LEU A 59 -1.28 -8.09 6.70
N PHE A 60 -0.12 -8.11 7.34
CA PHE A 60 0.01 -7.64 8.72
C PHE A 60 -0.18 -6.13 8.81
N GLY A 61 0.37 -5.37 7.87
CA GLY A 61 0.27 -3.93 7.84
C GLY A 61 1.19 -3.30 6.81
N PHE A 62 1.51 -2.03 7.02
CA PHE A 62 2.26 -1.21 6.08
C PHE A 62 3.59 -0.75 6.67
N ALA A 63 4.57 -0.45 5.81
CA ALA A 63 5.80 0.19 6.21
C ALA A 63 6.05 1.46 5.39
N VAL A 64 6.48 2.52 6.06
CA VAL A 64 6.76 3.83 5.48
C VAL A 64 8.12 4.34 5.95
N ALA A 65 8.69 5.33 5.27
CA ALA A 65 9.98 5.90 5.66
C ALA A 65 9.79 6.95 6.76
N THR A 66 8.77 7.81 6.66
CA THR A 66 8.64 8.98 7.54
C THR A 66 7.35 9.00 8.36
N ALA A 67 7.36 9.76 9.46
CA ALA A 67 6.17 10.00 10.27
C ALA A 67 5.05 10.71 9.50
N ALA A 68 5.41 11.57 8.53
CA ALA A 68 4.43 12.25 7.68
C ALA A 68 3.66 11.26 6.79
N GLU A 69 4.35 10.31 6.16
CA GLU A 69 3.72 9.23 5.39
C GLU A 69 2.84 8.34 6.28
N ALA A 70 3.28 8.05 7.51
CA ALA A 70 2.47 7.28 8.46
C ALA A 70 1.18 8.02 8.84
N LEU A 71 1.28 9.33 9.07
CA LEU A 71 0.14 10.19 9.40
C LEU A 71 -0.84 10.27 8.23
N GLU A 72 -0.36 10.43 7.00
CA GLU A 72 -1.18 10.44 5.79
C GLU A 72 -2.05 9.17 5.70
N LEU A 73 -1.46 8.00 5.93
CA LEU A 73 -2.21 6.74 5.94
C LEU A 73 -3.26 6.69 7.07
N ARG A 74 -2.93 7.19 8.26
CA ARG A 74 -3.85 7.21 9.41
C ARG A 74 -5.04 8.15 9.18
N GLU A 75 -4.78 9.35 8.69
CA GLU A 75 -5.81 10.33 8.33
C GLU A 75 -6.70 9.83 7.19
N GLY A 76 -6.11 9.08 6.25
CA GLY A 76 -6.82 8.38 5.18
C GLY A 76 -7.61 7.14 5.64
N GLY A 77 -7.60 6.80 6.93
CA GLY A 77 -8.46 5.77 7.50
C GLY A 77 -7.81 4.40 7.68
N ILE A 78 -6.55 4.21 7.27
CA ILE A 78 -5.84 2.93 7.42
C ILE A 78 -5.72 2.57 8.90
N ARG A 79 -6.17 1.37 9.25
CA ARG A 79 -6.21 0.82 10.62
C ARG A 79 -5.19 -0.26 10.88
N LYS A 80 -4.70 -0.98 9.86
CA LYS A 80 -3.63 -1.96 10.07
C LYS A 80 -2.36 -1.30 10.67
N PRO A 81 -1.53 -2.05 11.42
CA PRO A 81 -0.23 -1.59 11.90
C PRO A 81 0.58 -0.85 10.82
N ILE A 82 1.26 0.22 11.22
CA ILE A 82 2.20 0.96 10.36
C ILE A 82 3.56 0.94 11.04
N LEU A 83 4.55 0.40 10.35
CA LEU A 83 5.95 0.38 10.76
C LEU A 83 6.68 1.60 10.18
N LEU A 84 7.33 2.39 11.03
CA LEU A 84 8.28 3.42 10.63
C LEU A 84 9.66 2.77 10.44
N LEU A 85 10.22 2.85 9.24
CA LEU A 85 11.53 2.26 8.92
C LEU A 85 12.71 3.14 9.35
N GLY A 86 12.51 4.47 9.44
CA GLY A 86 13.56 5.45 9.76
C GLY A 86 13.77 6.45 8.63
#